data_AF-A0A4Y9XLY0-F1
#
_entry.id   AF-A0A4Y9XLY0-F1
#
_cell.length_a   1.000
_cell.length_b   1.000
_cell.length_c   1.000
_cell.angle_alpha   90.00
_cell.angle_beta   90.00
_cell.angle_gamma   90.00
#
_symmetry.space_group_name_H-M   'P 1'
#
loop_
_entity.id
_entity.type
_entity.pdbx_description
1 polymer ?
#
loop_
_entity_poly.entity_id
_entity_poly.type
_entity_poly.pdbx_seq_one_letter_code
_entity_poly.pdbx_strand_id
1 'polypeptide(L)'
;MDYFDFNMEIPADGADAMQLNIAGEGGAAQRTPASRLRIRRMTVFSAETAATSPMSSSITSRPTLSSSPPTRSTSTSTATASSPPPATPSTASSHPRPPPDDGSTQTMPVPEPSDVLNVVVHAIYHIPVAQFMPPFETVSAAFDALVGYGASVQQLAAPGSPLYILVLSQAPLRPIDAYALAAHYDLIALATPISAHLLAYTLSSVTDELAARIGPIYLKRLFFLHHGRTEALKALLLRPPQGHEPMRDCDVIQQQRLTRAWALASAHLVWDARPNISINMLQAPLLQLERELSCALCKQALRDRVSVLVREWASIKVTI
;
A
#
# COMPACT_ATOMS: atom_id res chain seq x y z
N MET A 1 -5.32 15.93 12.78
CA MET A 1 -4.11 15.06 12.79
C MET A 1 -4.45 14.03 13.84
N ASP A 2 -5.26 13.06 13.45
CA ASP A 2 -6.12 12.33 14.38
C ASP A 2 -5.68 10.87 14.47
N TYR A 3 -5.48 10.47 15.71
CA TYR A 3 -4.92 9.24 16.20
C TYR A 3 -6.05 8.20 16.24
N PHE A 4 -6.02 7.19 15.38
CA PHE A 4 -6.99 6.09 15.43
C PHE A 4 -6.59 5.12 16.54
N ASP A 5 -7.38 5.14 17.60
CA ASP A 5 -7.35 4.27 18.76
C ASP A 5 -8.11 2.97 18.43
N PHE A 6 -7.41 1.83 18.41
CA PHE A 6 -8.04 0.51 18.31
C PHE A 6 -8.18 -0.06 19.72
N ASN A 7 -9.28 0.28 20.38
CA ASN A 7 -9.71 -0.39 21.60
C ASN A 7 -10.48 -1.65 21.18
N MET A 8 -9.81 -2.81 21.21
CA MET A 8 -10.43 -4.10 20.93
C MET A 8 -10.77 -4.76 22.28
N GLU A 9 -12.03 -4.65 22.67
CA GLU A 9 -12.57 -5.38 23.82
C GLU A 9 -12.54 -6.88 23.52
N ILE A 10 -11.86 -7.63 24.39
CA ILE A 10 -11.81 -9.10 24.38
C ILE A 10 -13.01 -9.60 25.20
N PRO A 11 -13.93 -10.39 24.64
CA PRO A 11 -14.93 -11.08 25.45
C PRO A 11 -14.25 -12.21 26.25
N ALA A 12 -14.43 -12.17 27.56
CA ALA A 12 -14.10 -13.28 28.45
C ALA A 12 -15.27 -14.26 28.47
N ASP A 13 -15.13 -15.42 27.81
CA ASP A 13 -15.70 -16.69 28.28
C ASP A 13 -15.32 -17.84 27.35
N GLY A 14 -15.04 -19.01 27.94
CA GLY A 14 -14.85 -20.26 27.21
C GLY A 14 -13.68 -21.13 27.67
N ALA A 15 -13.55 -21.33 28.98
CA ALA A 15 -12.92 -22.54 29.51
C ALA A 15 -13.79 -23.77 29.17
N ASP A 16 -13.16 -24.94 29.10
CA ASP A 16 -13.74 -26.29 28.92
C ASP A 16 -13.98 -26.76 27.48
N ALA A 17 -13.05 -27.60 26.98
CA ALA A 17 -13.34 -28.96 26.48
C ALA A 17 -12.18 -29.50 25.61
N MET A 18 -11.32 -30.35 26.18
CA MET A 18 -10.88 -31.61 25.55
C MET A 18 -9.96 -32.38 26.51
N GLN A 19 -10.57 -33.07 27.47
CA GLN A 19 -10.09 -34.38 27.89
C GLN A 19 -10.65 -35.41 26.91
N LEU A 20 -9.84 -36.33 26.40
CA LEU A 20 -10.28 -37.67 26.03
C LEU A 20 -9.07 -38.63 25.87
N ASN A 21 -9.08 -39.59 26.80
CA ASN A 21 -8.72 -41.01 26.71
C ASN A 21 -7.25 -41.49 26.58
N ILE A 22 -6.84 -42.12 27.69
CA ILE A 22 -5.81 -43.15 27.85
C ILE A 22 -6.51 -44.54 27.90
N ALA A 23 -5.78 -45.56 27.44
CA ALA A 23 -6.01 -47.03 27.44
C ALA A 23 -6.59 -47.59 26.12
N GLY A 24 -6.04 -48.65 25.50
CA GLY A 24 -4.93 -49.54 25.81
C GLY A 24 -4.76 -50.60 24.70
N GLU A 25 -3.68 -51.39 24.79
CA GLU A 25 -3.37 -52.63 24.02
C GLU A 25 -3.05 -52.44 22.52
N GLY A 26 -2.03 -53.02 21.88
CA GLY A 26 -1.10 -54.11 22.18
C GLY A 26 -0.81 -54.80 20.84
N GLY A 27 0.45 -54.88 20.37
CA GLY A 27 0.80 -55.76 19.25
C GLY A 27 1.87 -55.28 18.26
N ALA A 28 3.02 -55.98 18.33
CA ALA A 28 3.88 -56.39 17.22
C ALA A 28 4.56 -55.35 16.30
N ALA A 29 5.84 -55.13 16.61
CA ALA A 29 7.00 -55.25 15.72
C ALA A 29 6.80 -55.08 14.20
N GLN A 30 7.37 -54.01 13.65
CA GLN A 30 8.13 -54.07 12.40
C GLN A 30 9.13 -52.91 12.32
N ARG A 31 10.42 -53.25 12.28
CA ARG A 31 11.55 -52.35 12.00
C ARG A 31 11.65 -52.17 10.49
N THR A 32 11.78 -50.94 10.01
CA THR A 32 12.45 -50.60 8.73
C THR A 32 12.89 -49.12 8.73
N PRO A 33 13.88 -48.75 7.90
CA PRO A 33 14.98 -47.90 8.33
C PRO A 33 14.94 -46.44 7.85
N ALA A 34 15.84 -45.66 8.46
CA ALA A 34 16.12 -44.26 8.29
C ALA A 34 16.27 -43.78 6.83
N SER A 35 15.51 -42.73 6.49
CA SER A 35 15.65 -41.95 5.26
C SER A 35 16.34 -40.63 5.56
N ARG A 36 17.46 -40.46 4.87
CA ARG A 36 18.50 -39.43 5.00
C ARG A 36 17.98 -37.99 4.84
N LEU A 37 18.25 -37.14 5.83
CA LEU A 37 18.20 -35.68 5.68
C LEU A 37 19.34 -35.22 4.76
N ARG A 38 19.00 -34.77 3.55
CA ARG A 38 19.94 -34.06 2.65
C ARG A 38 19.95 -32.57 3.03
N ILE A 39 20.99 -32.15 3.75
CA ILE A 39 21.33 -30.74 3.92
C ILE A 39 21.87 -30.23 2.58
N ARG A 40 21.11 -29.36 1.91
CA ARG A 40 21.52 -28.73 0.64
C ARG A 40 22.38 -27.52 0.98
N ARG A 41 23.69 -27.67 0.80
CA ARG A 41 24.71 -26.62 0.92
C ARG A 41 24.57 -25.69 -0.29
N MET A 42 24.11 -24.45 -0.10
CA MET A 42 24.14 -23.42 -1.15
C MET A 42 25.46 -22.66 -1.08
N THR A 43 26.27 -22.85 -2.11
CA THR A 43 27.48 -22.08 -2.42
C THR A 43 27.10 -20.68 -2.88
N VAL A 44 27.58 -19.66 -2.16
CA VAL A 44 27.48 -18.25 -2.55
C VAL A 44 28.53 -17.97 -3.63
N PHE A 45 28.07 -17.68 -4.85
CA PHE A 45 28.90 -17.11 -5.90
C PHE A 45 29.01 -15.61 -5.67
N SER A 46 30.22 -15.13 -5.37
CA SER A 46 30.55 -13.70 -5.36
C SER A 46 30.89 -13.30 -6.79
N ALA A 47 30.19 -12.31 -7.34
CA ALA A 47 30.60 -11.63 -8.56
C ALA A 47 30.97 -10.19 -8.21
N GLU A 48 32.20 -9.87 -8.55
CA GLU A 48 32.97 -8.72 -8.18
C GLU A 48 32.61 -7.49 -9.02
N THR A 49 32.86 -6.35 -8.39
CA THR A 49 32.60 -4.96 -8.75
C THR A 49 33.16 -4.48 -10.10
N ALA A 50 32.38 -3.67 -10.81
CA ALA A 50 32.90 -2.70 -11.77
C ALA A 50 32.54 -1.28 -11.29
N ALA A 51 33.57 -0.51 -10.94
CA ALA A 51 33.48 0.89 -10.54
C ALA A 51 33.44 1.81 -11.77
N THR A 52 32.63 2.87 -11.72
CA THR A 52 32.75 4.01 -12.64
C THR A 52 32.45 5.29 -11.86
N SER A 53 33.44 6.20 -11.85
CA SER A 53 33.41 7.51 -11.19
C SER A 53 32.33 8.44 -11.73
N PRO A 54 32.08 9.57 -11.04
CA PRO A 54 32.11 10.84 -11.77
C PRO A 54 32.88 11.95 -11.04
N MET A 55 33.67 12.69 -11.82
CA MET A 55 34.26 13.98 -11.45
C MET A 55 33.26 15.14 -11.64
N SER A 56 33.47 16.13 -10.78
CA SER A 56 32.87 17.45 -10.67
C SER A 56 32.73 18.26 -11.96
N SER A 57 31.74 19.16 -11.99
CA SER A 57 31.84 20.47 -12.66
C SER A 57 30.79 21.44 -12.08
N SER A 58 31.29 22.43 -11.37
CA SER A 58 30.58 23.63 -10.94
C SER A 58 30.49 24.61 -12.10
N ILE A 59 29.31 25.16 -12.42
CA ILE A 59 29.21 26.43 -13.16
C ILE A 59 28.08 27.30 -12.58
N THR A 60 28.54 28.43 -12.04
CA THR A 60 27.89 29.67 -11.67
C THR A 60 27.12 30.30 -12.84
N SER A 61 25.92 30.88 -12.60
CA SER A 61 25.62 32.29 -12.90
C SER A 61 24.15 32.66 -12.69
N ARG A 62 23.95 33.76 -11.95
CA ARG A 62 22.74 34.57 -11.76
C ARG A 62 22.83 35.76 -12.74
N PRO A 63 21.71 36.34 -13.21
CA PRO A 63 21.51 37.76 -12.93
C PRO A 63 20.04 38.17 -12.69
N THR A 64 19.89 39.47 -12.51
CA THR A 64 18.92 40.29 -11.76
C THR A 64 17.71 40.83 -12.52
N LEU A 65 16.63 41.07 -11.75
CA LEU A 65 15.63 42.17 -11.73
C LEU A 65 15.51 43.16 -12.92
N SER A 66 14.27 43.42 -13.38
CA SER A 66 13.75 44.72 -13.92
C SER A 66 12.25 44.56 -14.28
N SER A 67 11.29 44.97 -13.45
CA SER A 67 10.53 46.26 -13.43
C SER A 67 9.65 46.60 -14.65
N SER A 68 8.32 46.51 -14.40
CA SER A 68 7.27 47.50 -14.72
C SER A 68 6.64 47.64 -16.14
N PRO A 69 5.39 48.15 -16.21
CA PRO A 69 4.39 47.84 -17.26
C PRO A 69 4.11 49.02 -18.21
N PRO A 70 3.17 48.87 -19.17
CA PRO A 70 2.43 50.01 -19.67
C PRO A 70 0.90 49.88 -19.63
N THR A 71 0.34 51.08 -19.64
CA THR A 71 -1.02 51.55 -19.40
C THR A 71 -1.98 51.43 -20.59
N ARG A 72 -3.25 51.22 -20.26
CA ARG A 72 -4.47 51.93 -20.71
C ARG A 72 -4.46 52.62 -22.10
N SER A 73 -5.43 52.27 -22.93
CA SER A 73 -6.11 53.22 -23.83
C SER A 73 -7.59 52.88 -23.97
N THR A 74 -8.41 53.84 -23.58
CA THR A 74 -9.86 53.92 -23.70
C THR A 74 -10.13 54.83 -24.91
N SER A 75 -11.01 54.46 -25.83
CA SER A 75 -11.48 55.39 -26.87
C SER A 75 -12.98 55.24 -27.05
N THR A 76 -13.68 56.16 -26.38
CA THR A 76 -15.05 56.59 -26.65
C THR A 76 -15.09 57.32 -27.99
N SER A 77 -16.08 57.07 -28.84
CA SER A 77 -16.51 58.01 -29.87
C SER A 77 -17.98 57.81 -30.20
N THR A 78 -18.74 58.87 -29.98
CA THR A 78 -20.18 59.04 -30.16
C THR A 78 -20.52 59.59 -31.55
N ALA A 79 -21.56 59.01 -32.15
CA ALA A 79 -22.64 59.59 -32.97
C ALA A 79 -22.36 60.66 -34.04
N THR A 80 -22.83 60.41 -35.28
CA THR A 80 -23.89 61.22 -35.91
C THR A 80 -24.55 60.51 -37.11
N ALA A 81 -25.77 60.95 -37.40
CA ALA A 81 -26.86 60.29 -38.14
C ALA A 81 -26.78 60.34 -39.67
N SER A 82 -27.52 59.44 -40.35
CA SER A 82 -28.31 59.73 -41.55
C SER A 82 -29.28 58.58 -41.90
N SER A 83 -30.44 58.97 -42.43
CA SER A 83 -31.72 58.26 -42.66
C SER A 83 -31.76 57.24 -43.84
N PRO A 84 -32.89 56.51 -44.07
CA PRO A 84 -32.92 55.10 -44.52
C PRO A 84 -33.30 54.88 -46.00
N PRO A 85 -33.25 53.62 -46.48
CA PRO A 85 -34.23 53.13 -47.46
C PRO A 85 -34.69 51.67 -47.16
N PRO A 86 -35.47 50.99 -48.02
CA PRO A 86 -36.88 50.67 -47.80
C PRO A 86 -37.11 49.22 -47.35
N ALA A 87 -38.34 48.98 -46.88
CA ALA A 87 -38.86 47.69 -46.46
C ALA A 87 -38.74 46.59 -47.54
N THR A 88 -38.23 45.43 -47.14
CA THR A 88 -38.42 44.14 -47.81
C THR A 88 -38.79 43.07 -46.78
N PRO A 89 -39.62 42.09 -47.17
CA PRO A 89 -40.55 41.40 -46.28
C PRO A 89 -39.85 40.39 -45.35
N SER A 90 -40.35 40.36 -44.11
CA SER A 90 -40.07 39.33 -43.11
C SER A 90 -40.20 37.93 -43.69
N THR A 91 -39.07 37.30 -43.99
CA THR A 91 -38.97 35.85 -43.97
C THR A 91 -39.17 35.42 -42.53
N ALA A 92 -40.37 34.93 -42.24
CA ALA A 92 -40.68 34.21 -41.03
C ALA A 92 -39.71 33.03 -40.90
N SER A 93 -38.70 33.18 -40.04
CA SER A 93 -37.94 32.06 -39.51
C SER A 93 -38.95 31.15 -38.81
N SER A 94 -39.35 30.08 -39.50
CA SER A 94 -40.06 28.97 -38.92
C SER A 94 -39.12 28.27 -37.94
N HIS A 95 -39.08 28.76 -36.70
CA HIS A 95 -38.66 27.93 -35.58
C HIS A 95 -39.57 26.70 -35.59
N PRO A 96 -39.03 25.47 -35.69
CA PRO A 96 -39.85 24.29 -35.48
C PRO A 96 -40.41 24.38 -34.07
N ARG A 97 -41.73 24.47 -33.99
CA ARG A 97 -42.51 24.41 -32.77
C ARG A 97 -42.05 23.17 -31.98
N PRO A 98 -41.63 23.30 -30.71
CA PRO A 98 -41.35 22.11 -29.91
C PRO A 98 -42.62 21.26 -29.89
N PRO A 99 -42.48 19.92 -30.05
CA PRO A 99 -43.63 19.03 -30.03
C PRO A 99 -44.45 19.25 -28.75
N PRO A 100 -45.78 19.05 -28.80
CA PRO A 100 -46.61 19.12 -27.61
C PRO A 100 -46.03 18.20 -26.53
N ASP A 101 -45.83 18.77 -25.35
CA ASP A 101 -45.35 18.06 -24.17
C ASP A 101 -46.47 17.12 -23.70
N ASP A 102 -46.50 15.90 -24.24
CA ASP A 102 -47.51 14.87 -23.94
C ASP A 102 -47.40 14.33 -22.48
N GLY A 103 -46.67 15.02 -21.60
CA GLY A 103 -46.38 14.55 -20.24
C GLY A 103 -45.57 13.25 -20.21
N SER A 104 -45.08 12.78 -21.37
CA SER A 104 -44.27 11.58 -21.47
C SER A 104 -42.86 11.90 -21.01
N THR A 105 -42.49 11.34 -19.86
CA THR A 105 -41.12 11.42 -19.35
C THR A 105 -40.19 10.80 -20.37
N GLN A 106 -39.21 11.58 -20.87
CA GLN A 106 -38.19 11.07 -21.78
C GLN A 106 -37.39 9.99 -21.03
N THR A 107 -37.56 8.74 -21.43
CA THR A 107 -36.82 7.61 -20.87
C THR A 107 -35.64 7.25 -21.77
N MET A 108 -34.46 7.08 -21.17
CA MET A 108 -33.27 6.58 -21.84
C MET A 108 -32.95 5.21 -21.25
N PRO A 109 -33.05 4.11 -22.03
CA PRO A 109 -32.66 2.80 -21.55
C PRO A 109 -31.14 2.72 -21.40
N VAL A 110 -30.70 2.13 -20.30
CA VAL A 110 -29.28 1.99 -19.92
C VAL A 110 -29.02 0.50 -19.63
N PRO A 111 -27.93 -0.09 -20.16
CA PRO A 111 -27.67 -1.52 -20.00
C PRO A 111 -27.23 -1.93 -18.58
N GLU A 112 -26.75 -1.00 -17.77
CA GLU A 112 -26.22 -1.24 -16.45
C GLU A 112 -27.32 -1.48 -15.39
N PRO A 113 -27.08 -2.35 -14.39
CA PRO A 113 -27.98 -2.49 -13.26
C PRO A 113 -28.14 -1.18 -12.49
N SER A 114 -29.30 -0.96 -11.88
CA SER A 114 -29.63 0.27 -11.15
C SER A 114 -28.60 0.63 -10.08
N ASP A 115 -28.06 -0.36 -9.36
CA ASP A 115 -27.06 -0.13 -8.31
C ASP A 115 -25.73 0.37 -8.87
N VAL A 116 -25.31 -0.16 -10.02
CA VAL A 116 -24.09 0.27 -10.72
C VAL A 116 -24.28 1.69 -11.23
N LEU A 117 -25.41 1.95 -11.90
CA LEU A 117 -25.75 3.28 -12.40
C LEU A 117 -25.81 4.32 -11.28
N ASN A 118 -26.31 3.94 -10.10
CA ASN A 118 -26.33 4.81 -8.93
C ASN A 118 -24.91 5.25 -8.53
N VAL A 119 -23.96 4.30 -8.44
CA VAL A 119 -22.55 4.61 -8.14
C VAL A 119 -21.96 5.53 -9.23
N VAL A 120 -22.23 5.24 -10.50
CA VAL A 120 -21.73 6.03 -11.64
C VAL A 120 -22.22 7.48 -11.59
N VAL A 121 -23.54 7.68 -11.44
CA VAL A 121 -24.14 9.01 -11.39
C VAL A 121 -23.58 9.80 -10.20
N HIS A 122 -23.56 9.21 -9.02
CA HIS A 122 -23.00 9.88 -7.85
C HIS A 122 -21.50 10.19 -8.02
N ALA A 123 -20.72 9.32 -8.67
CA ALA A 123 -19.32 9.60 -8.97
C ALA A 123 -19.15 10.82 -9.89
N ILE A 124 -19.94 10.91 -10.97
CA ILE A 124 -19.91 12.03 -11.93
C ILE A 124 -20.30 13.35 -11.26
N TYR A 125 -21.31 13.33 -10.39
CA TYR A 125 -21.76 14.53 -9.67
C TYR A 125 -20.99 14.80 -8.38
N HIS A 126 -19.92 14.05 -8.09
CA HIS A 126 -19.11 14.17 -6.86
C HIS A 126 -19.93 14.07 -5.56
N ILE A 127 -20.95 13.22 -5.55
CA ILE A 127 -21.80 12.97 -4.38
C ILE A 127 -21.27 11.71 -3.65
N PRO A 128 -21.17 11.73 -2.30
CA PRO A 128 -20.78 10.56 -1.51
C PRO A 128 -21.71 9.35 -1.71
N VAL A 129 -21.12 8.19 -2.06
CA VAL A 129 -21.85 6.91 -2.25
C VAL A 129 -21.69 5.98 -1.05
N ALA A 130 -20.76 6.28 -0.14
CA ALA A 130 -20.42 5.41 0.98
C ALA A 130 -21.61 5.05 1.88
N GLN A 131 -22.61 5.93 1.99
CA GLN A 131 -23.83 5.71 2.78
C GLN A 131 -24.69 4.54 2.28
N PHE A 132 -24.55 4.16 1.01
CA PHE A 132 -25.31 3.06 0.42
C PHE A 132 -24.57 1.72 0.52
N MET A 133 -23.33 1.72 1.04
CA MET A 133 -22.48 0.54 1.20
C MET A 133 -22.54 -0.44 0.00
N PRO A 134 -22.29 0.05 -1.24
CA PRO A 134 -22.35 -0.81 -2.41
C PRO A 134 -21.32 -1.94 -2.29
N PRO A 135 -21.65 -3.18 -2.69
CA PRO A 135 -20.69 -4.28 -2.67
C PRO A 135 -19.55 -4.01 -3.65
N PHE A 136 -18.38 -4.60 -3.38
CA PHE A 136 -17.16 -4.36 -4.17
C PHE A 136 -17.36 -4.65 -5.66
N GLU A 137 -18.12 -5.70 -5.99
CA GLU A 137 -18.40 -6.06 -7.39
C GLU A 137 -19.19 -4.96 -8.13
N THR A 138 -20.13 -4.30 -7.44
CA THR A 138 -20.87 -3.13 -7.98
C THR A 138 -19.94 -1.94 -8.18
N VAL A 139 -19.00 -1.72 -7.25
CA VAL A 139 -17.99 -0.66 -7.41
C VAL A 139 -17.08 -0.96 -8.60
N SER A 140 -16.61 -2.21 -8.75
CA SER A 140 -15.80 -2.61 -9.91
C SER A 140 -16.55 -2.41 -11.23
N ALA A 141 -17.81 -2.88 -11.30
CA ALA A 141 -18.64 -2.69 -12.49
C ALA A 141 -18.92 -1.21 -12.79
N ALA A 142 -18.99 -0.36 -11.77
CA ALA A 142 -19.16 1.08 -11.96
C ALA A 142 -17.93 1.73 -12.61
N PHE A 143 -16.71 1.24 -12.33
CA PHE A 143 -15.52 1.70 -13.05
C PHE A 143 -15.57 1.31 -14.54
N ASP A 144 -15.99 0.07 -14.83
CA ASP A 144 -16.13 -0.42 -16.21
C ASP A 144 -17.16 0.44 -16.98
N ALA A 145 -18.30 0.73 -16.34
CA ALA A 145 -19.35 1.59 -16.89
C ALA A 145 -18.88 3.05 -17.08
N LEU A 146 -18.13 3.62 -16.14
CA LEU A 146 -17.56 4.96 -16.28
C LEU A 146 -16.66 5.06 -17.52
N VAL A 147 -15.81 4.07 -17.75
CA VAL A 147 -14.99 4.01 -18.98
C VAL A 147 -15.87 3.84 -20.21
N GLY A 148 -16.89 2.99 -20.15
CA GLY A 148 -17.87 2.79 -21.22
C GLY A 148 -18.60 4.07 -21.63
N TYR A 149 -18.91 4.94 -20.67
CA TYR A 149 -19.52 6.25 -20.91
C TYR A 149 -18.51 7.34 -21.30
N GLY A 150 -17.21 7.02 -21.39
CA GLY A 150 -16.16 7.97 -21.74
C GLY A 150 -15.74 8.91 -20.60
N ALA A 151 -16.11 8.60 -19.36
CA ALA A 151 -15.68 9.36 -18.19
C ALA A 151 -14.22 9.05 -17.83
N SER A 152 -13.46 10.07 -17.42
CA SER A 152 -12.09 9.88 -16.97
C SER A 152 -12.05 9.34 -15.54
N VAL A 153 -11.87 8.02 -15.40
CA VAL A 153 -11.70 7.37 -14.09
C VAL A 153 -10.55 7.99 -13.30
N GLN A 154 -9.48 8.43 -13.97
CA GLN A 154 -8.34 9.08 -13.31
C GLN A 154 -8.74 10.38 -12.59
N GLN A 155 -9.66 11.16 -13.18
CA GLN A 155 -10.17 12.39 -12.55
C GLN A 155 -11.20 12.08 -11.47
N LEU A 156 -12.11 11.13 -11.74
CA LEU A 156 -13.18 10.77 -10.81
C LEU A 156 -12.67 9.99 -9.59
N ALA A 157 -11.54 9.29 -9.69
CA ALA A 157 -10.87 8.57 -8.62
C ALA A 157 -9.65 9.33 -8.06
N ALA A 158 -9.56 10.64 -8.29
CA ALA A 158 -8.51 11.46 -7.72
C ALA A 158 -8.59 11.52 -6.17
N PRO A 159 -7.46 11.73 -5.47
CA PRO A 159 -7.46 11.86 -4.00
C PRO A 159 -8.49 12.88 -3.51
N GLY A 160 -9.30 12.47 -2.54
CA GLY A 160 -10.39 13.30 -1.98
C GLY A 160 -11.72 13.19 -2.72
N SER A 161 -11.78 12.47 -3.84
CA SER A 161 -13.05 12.20 -4.50
C SER A 161 -13.89 11.16 -3.72
N PRO A 162 -15.22 11.18 -3.87
CA PRO A 162 -16.10 10.17 -3.27
C PRO A 162 -15.74 8.73 -3.66
N LEU A 163 -15.39 8.53 -4.92
CA LEU A 163 -15.07 7.22 -5.48
C LEU A 163 -13.70 6.73 -4.95
N TYR A 164 -12.73 7.63 -4.79
CA TYR A 164 -11.45 7.32 -4.14
C TYR A 164 -11.67 6.85 -2.70
N ILE A 165 -12.46 7.58 -1.92
CA ILE A 165 -12.77 7.25 -0.52
C ILE A 165 -13.52 5.93 -0.42
N LEU A 166 -14.45 5.66 -1.34
CA LEU A 166 -15.23 4.42 -1.39
C LEU A 166 -14.34 3.19 -1.60
N VAL A 167 -13.38 3.25 -2.53
CA VAL A 167 -12.47 2.12 -2.76
C VAL A 167 -11.54 1.92 -1.55
N LEU A 168 -11.04 2.99 -0.96
CA LEU A 168 -10.18 2.89 0.22
C LEU A 168 -10.89 2.31 1.45
N SER A 169 -12.17 2.63 1.67
CA SER A 169 -12.92 2.08 2.80
C SER A 169 -13.13 0.57 2.68
N GLN A 170 -13.13 0.02 1.47
CA GLN A 170 -13.27 -1.42 1.20
C GLN A 170 -11.92 -2.17 1.17
N ALA A 171 -10.80 -1.45 1.05
CA ALA A 171 -9.47 -2.04 0.92
C ALA A 171 -9.05 -2.97 2.08
N PRO A 172 -9.36 -2.70 3.37
CA PRO A 172 -9.00 -3.61 4.46
C PRO A 172 -9.68 -4.99 4.38
N LEU A 173 -10.87 -5.06 3.77
CA LEU A 173 -11.66 -6.30 3.63
C LEU A 173 -11.23 -7.11 2.41
N ARG A 174 -10.93 -6.44 1.29
CA ARG A 174 -10.52 -7.08 0.03
C ARG A 174 -9.28 -6.40 -0.58
N PRO A 175 -8.11 -6.49 0.08
CA PRO A 175 -6.94 -5.70 -0.31
C PRO A 175 -6.39 -6.06 -1.68
N ILE A 176 -6.40 -7.35 -2.04
CA ILE A 176 -5.87 -7.80 -3.34
C ILE A 176 -6.77 -7.39 -4.50
N ASP A 177 -8.10 -7.46 -4.30
CA ASP A 177 -9.07 -7.08 -5.33
C ASP A 177 -9.09 -5.56 -5.53
N ALA A 178 -9.07 -4.78 -4.44
CA ALA A 178 -8.97 -3.33 -4.49
C ALA A 178 -7.66 -2.87 -5.14
N TYR A 179 -6.55 -3.57 -4.87
CA TYR A 179 -5.26 -3.30 -5.51
C TYR A 179 -5.30 -3.64 -7.00
N ALA A 180 -5.90 -4.77 -7.38
CA ALA A 180 -6.07 -5.17 -8.77
C ALA A 180 -6.94 -4.18 -9.54
N LEU A 181 -8.03 -3.68 -8.94
CA LEU A 181 -8.87 -2.62 -9.52
C LEU A 181 -8.05 -1.34 -9.75
N ALA A 182 -7.34 -0.87 -8.72
CA ALA A 182 -6.51 0.34 -8.84
C ALA A 182 -5.41 0.18 -9.90
N ALA A 183 -4.81 -1.00 -9.98
CA ALA A 183 -3.76 -1.31 -10.95
C ALA A 183 -4.29 -1.43 -12.38
N HIS A 184 -5.47 -2.05 -12.57
CA HIS A 184 -6.12 -2.20 -13.87
C HIS A 184 -6.36 -0.85 -14.56
N TYR A 185 -6.72 0.17 -13.77
CA TYR A 185 -6.98 1.54 -14.23
C TYR A 185 -5.78 2.51 -14.10
N ASP A 186 -4.59 2.00 -13.78
CA ASP A 186 -3.36 2.78 -13.56
C ASP A 186 -3.49 3.89 -12.49
N LEU A 187 -4.25 3.61 -11.43
CA LEU A 187 -4.56 4.54 -10.34
C LEU A 187 -3.55 4.42 -9.21
N ILE A 188 -2.34 4.94 -9.43
CA ILE A 188 -1.25 4.88 -8.44
C ILE A 188 -1.61 5.49 -7.08
N ALA A 189 -2.41 6.56 -7.07
CA ALA A 189 -2.84 7.21 -5.85
C ALA A 189 -3.70 6.32 -4.95
N LEU A 190 -4.48 5.40 -5.54
CA LEU A 190 -5.23 4.38 -4.80
C LEU A 190 -4.35 3.17 -4.46
N ALA A 191 -3.55 2.70 -5.41
CA ALA A 191 -2.71 1.52 -5.22
C ALA A 191 -1.69 1.69 -4.07
N THR A 192 -1.20 2.91 -3.85
CA THR A 192 -0.22 3.24 -2.81
C THR A 192 -0.73 2.93 -1.39
N PRO A 193 -1.81 3.54 -0.89
CA PRO A 193 -2.35 3.21 0.44
C PRO A 193 -2.85 1.77 0.53
N ILE A 194 -3.44 1.21 -0.54
CA ILE A 194 -3.94 -0.17 -0.54
C ILE A 194 -2.79 -1.17 -0.34
N SER A 195 -1.61 -0.90 -0.92
CA SER A 195 -0.45 -1.80 -0.81
C SER A 195 0.03 -2.04 0.62
N ALA A 196 -0.25 -1.14 1.57
CA ALA A 196 0.06 -1.35 2.98
C ALA A 196 -0.73 -2.53 3.58
N HIS A 197 -1.98 -2.73 3.14
CA HIS A 197 -2.80 -3.86 3.58
C HIS A 197 -2.35 -5.19 2.98
N LEU A 198 -1.55 -5.15 1.90
CA LEU A 198 -1.01 -6.34 1.26
C LEU A 198 0.26 -6.88 1.92
N LEU A 199 0.85 -6.17 2.89
CA LEU A 199 2.05 -6.67 3.58
C LEU A 199 1.83 -8.01 4.29
N ALA A 200 0.60 -8.31 4.72
CA ALA A 200 0.23 -9.60 5.31
C ALA A 200 -0.17 -10.66 4.27
N TYR A 201 -0.40 -10.25 3.02
CA TYR A 201 -0.88 -11.10 1.94
C TYR A 201 0.22 -12.04 1.43
N THR A 202 -0.15 -13.29 1.18
CA THR A 202 0.78 -14.30 0.70
C THR A 202 0.94 -14.18 -0.81
N LEU A 203 2.08 -13.69 -1.29
CA LEU A 203 2.29 -13.51 -2.74
C LEU A 203 2.19 -14.80 -3.58
N SER A 204 2.35 -15.98 -2.97
CA SER A 204 2.17 -17.26 -3.66
C SER A 204 0.71 -17.61 -3.93
N SER A 205 -0.27 -16.90 -3.35
CA SER A 205 -1.70 -17.10 -3.62
C SER A 205 -2.22 -16.24 -4.78
N VAL A 206 -1.36 -15.45 -5.43
CA VAL A 206 -1.74 -14.69 -6.63
C VAL A 206 -1.92 -15.68 -7.78
N THR A 207 -3.15 -15.75 -8.31
CA THR A 207 -3.46 -16.56 -9.50
C THR A 207 -3.07 -15.83 -10.78
N ASP A 208 -3.00 -16.56 -11.90
CA ASP A 208 -2.67 -15.98 -13.21
C ASP A 208 -3.71 -14.92 -13.64
N GLU A 209 -4.98 -15.12 -13.29
CA GLU A 209 -6.06 -14.16 -13.58
C GLU A 209 -5.88 -12.86 -12.79
N LEU A 210 -5.50 -12.95 -11.51
CA LEU A 210 -5.19 -11.79 -10.69
C LEU A 210 -3.92 -11.08 -11.19
N ALA A 211 -2.89 -11.83 -11.55
CA ALA A 211 -1.65 -11.28 -12.11
C ALA A 211 -1.92 -10.53 -13.43
N ALA A 212 -2.77 -11.07 -14.30
CA ALA A 212 -3.20 -10.42 -15.53
C ALA A 212 -3.99 -9.13 -15.25
N ARG A 213 -4.89 -9.14 -14.25
CA ARG A 213 -5.67 -7.96 -13.86
C ARG A 213 -4.83 -6.85 -13.26
N ILE A 214 -3.88 -7.19 -12.37
CA ILE A 214 -2.95 -6.25 -11.75
C ILE A 214 -1.98 -5.68 -12.79
N GLY A 215 -1.55 -6.51 -13.73
CA GLY A 215 -0.56 -6.14 -14.73
C GLY A 215 0.88 -6.09 -14.19
N PRO A 216 1.88 -6.12 -15.09
CA PRO A 216 3.28 -6.36 -14.73
C PRO A 216 3.91 -5.24 -13.90
N ILE A 217 3.50 -3.98 -14.12
CA ILE A 217 4.10 -2.82 -13.44
C ILE A 217 3.75 -2.83 -11.96
N TYR A 218 2.46 -2.96 -11.63
CA TYR A 218 1.98 -2.99 -10.26
C TYR A 218 2.39 -4.28 -9.55
N LEU A 219 2.34 -5.41 -10.25
CA LEU A 219 2.81 -6.67 -9.69
C LEU A 219 4.29 -6.57 -9.29
N LYS A 220 5.15 -6.06 -10.18
CA LYS A 220 6.55 -5.79 -9.85
C LYS A 220 6.68 -4.90 -8.62
N ARG A 221 5.97 -3.78 -8.56
CA ARG A 221 6.01 -2.86 -7.39
C ARG A 221 5.65 -3.59 -6.08
N LEU A 222 4.62 -4.42 -6.09
CA LEU A 222 4.19 -5.20 -4.93
C LEU A 222 5.27 -6.22 -4.49
N PHE A 223 5.85 -6.96 -5.43
CA PHE A 223 6.93 -7.90 -5.13
C PHE A 223 8.16 -7.20 -4.55
N PHE A 224 8.57 -6.05 -5.13
CA PHE A 224 9.69 -5.26 -4.63
C PHE A 224 9.42 -4.66 -3.25
N LEU A 225 8.16 -4.31 -2.93
CA LEU A 225 7.77 -3.89 -1.59
C LEU A 225 8.01 -5.01 -0.56
N HIS A 226 7.49 -6.22 -0.82
CA HIS A 226 7.68 -7.36 0.08
C HIS A 226 9.15 -7.75 0.20
N HIS A 227 9.84 -7.88 -0.93
CA HIS A 227 11.25 -8.25 -0.95
C HIS A 227 12.11 -7.20 -0.27
N GLY A 228 11.94 -5.92 -0.58
CA GLY A 228 12.70 -4.82 0.02
C GLY A 228 12.54 -4.75 1.54
N ARG A 229 11.34 -4.98 2.06
CA ARG A 229 11.10 -5.04 3.51
C ARG A 229 11.78 -6.24 4.16
N THR A 230 11.69 -7.43 3.55
CA THR A 230 12.33 -8.64 4.07
C THR A 230 13.86 -8.53 4.04
N GLU A 231 14.44 -7.97 2.97
CA GLU A 231 15.89 -7.74 2.89
C GLU A 231 16.36 -6.68 3.88
N ALA A 232 15.59 -5.60 4.06
CA ALA A 232 15.89 -4.61 5.07
C ALA A 232 15.86 -5.22 6.48
N LEU A 233 14.86 -6.05 6.81
CA LEU A 233 14.80 -6.77 8.09
C LEU A 233 16.05 -7.62 8.34
N LYS A 234 16.48 -8.39 7.35
CA LYS A 234 17.71 -9.19 7.42
C LYS A 234 18.92 -8.31 7.69
N ALA A 235 19.07 -7.20 6.96
CA ALA A 235 20.18 -6.26 7.14
C ALA A 235 20.20 -5.61 8.54
N LEU A 236 19.03 -5.35 9.14
CA LEU A 236 18.94 -4.89 10.52
C LEU A 236 19.41 -5.97 11.51
N LEU A 237 18.96 -7.21 11.33
CA LEU A 237 19.27 -8.32 12.24
C LEU A 237 20.73 -8.78 12.16
N LEU A 238 21.41 -8.59 11.02
CA LEU A 238 22.83 -8.95 10.85
C LEU A 238 23.79 -8.14 11.74
N ARG A 239 23.36 -7.02 12.31
CA ARG A 239 24.18 -6.16 13.17
C ARG A 239 23.98 -6.52 14.65
N PRO A 240 24.92 -7.23 15.31
CA PRO A 240 24.81 -7.57 16.73
C PRO A 240 25.01 -6.35 17.65
N PRO A 241 24.70 -6.46 18.95
CA PRO A 241 25.05 -5.46 19.95
C PRO A 241 26.56 -5.18 19.97
N GLN A 242 26.94 -3.92 20.15
CA GLN A 242 28.35 -3.56 20.26
C GLN A 242 28.95 -4.08 21.56
N GLY A 243 30.14 -4.68 21.48
CA GLY A 243 30.92 -5.06 22.65
C GLY A 243 31.47 -3.84 23.38
N HIS A 244 31.87 -4.04 24.63
CA HIS A 244 32.54 -3.03 25.44
C HIS A 244 33.96 -3.51 25.83
N GLU A 245 34.78 -2.62 26.38
CA GLU A 245 36.12 -3.00 26.83
C GLU A 245 36.06 -4.09 27.93
N PRO A 246 36.90 -5.14 27.88
CA PRO A 246 36.85 -6.23 28.87
C PRO A 246 37.01 -5.71 30.30
N MET A 247 36.15 -6.19 31.20
CA MET A 247 36.20 -5.86 32.62
C MET A 247 36.28 -7.13 33.46
N ARG A 248 36.63 -6.98 34.74
CA ARG A 248 36.73 -8.10 35.69
C ARG A 248 35.47 -8.97 35.73
N ASP A 249 34.31 -8.36 35.54
CA ASP A 249 33.01 -9.02 35.61
C ASP A 249 32.45 -9.45 34.24
N CYS A 250 33.14 -9.11 33.14
CA CYS A 250 32.72 -9.48 31.79
C CYS A 250 33.91 -9.53 30.82
N ASP A 251 34.31 -10.76 30.48
CA ASP A 251 35.38 -11.05 29.54
C ASP A 251 34.84 -11.25 28.11
N VAL A 252 35.75 -11.22 27.12
CA VAL A 252 35.47 -11.38 25.69
C VAL A 252 34.63 -12.64 25.41
N ILE A 253 34.82 -13.72 26.17
CA ILE A 253 34.03 -14.96 26.04
C ILE A 253 32.54 -14.71 26.30
N GLN A 254 32.19 -13.91 27.30
CA GLN A 254 30.79 -13.58 27.61
C GLN A 254 30.17 -12.71 26.52
N GLN A 255 30.93 -11.75 25.98
CA GLN A 255 30.49 -10.93 24.85
C GLN A 255 30.27 -11.76 23.57
N GLN A 256 31.14 -12.74 23.32
CA GLN A 256 30.96 -13.68 22.20
C GLN A 256 29.74 -14.58 22.38
N ARG A 257 29.41 -14.99 23.62
CA ARG A 257 28.17 -15.74 23.89
C ARG A 257 26.94 -14.92 23.54
N LEU A 258 26.89 -13.64 23.93
CA LEU A 258 25.82 -12.72 23.52
C LEU A 258 25.73 -12.60 21.99
N THR A 259 26.86 -12.43 21.31
CA THR A 259 26.89 -12.32 19.84
C THR A 259 26.34 -13.59 19.16
N ARG A 260 26.69 -14.78 19.68
CA ARG A 260 26.17 -16.06 19.16
C ARG A 260 24.68 -16.23 19.46
N ALA A 261 24.23 -15.86 20.66
CA ALA A 261 22.82 -15.91 21.03
C ALA A 261 21.98 -14.94 20.18
N TRP A 262 22.50 -13.74 19.92
CA TRP A 262 21.91 -12.79 18.97
C TRP A 262 21.80 -13.39 17.57
N ALA A 263 22.88 -13.99 17.06
CA ALA A 263 22.88 -14.60 15.73
C ALA A 263 21.84 -15.72 15.62
N LEU A 264 21.70 -16.54 16.67
CA LEU A 264 20.69 -17.60 16.72
C LEU A 264 19.27 -17.04 16.73
N ALA A 265 18.97 -16.08 17.63
CA ALA A 265 17.66 -15.43 17.71
C ALA A 265 17.31 -14.72 16.38
N SER A 266 18.29 -14.05 15.78
CA SER A 266 18.15 -13.41 14.47
C SER A 266 17.88 -14.40 13.36
N ALA A 267 18.53 -15.57 13.35
CA ALA A 267 18.28 -16.61 12.37
C ALA A 267 16.85 -17.15 12.46
N HIS A 268 16.31 -17.34 13.68
CA HIS A 268 14.91 -17.72 13.87
C HIS A 268 13.94 -16.65 13.37
N LEU A 269 14.20 -15.38 13.67
CA LEU A 269 13.39 -14.26 13.17
C LEU A 269 13.41 -14.14 11.65
N VAL A 270 14.57 -14.40 11.02
CA VAL A 270 14.71 -14.38 9.56
C VAL A 270 14.03 -15.58 8.89
N TRP A 271 14.03 -16.74 9.55
CA TRP A 271 13.36 -17.94 9.04
C TRP A 271 11.86 -17.73 8.88
N ASP A 272 11.23 -17.10 9.88
CA ASP A 272 9.82 -16.74 9.88
C ASP A 272 9.57 -15.29 9.39
N ALA A 273 10.51 -14.72 8.62
CA ALA A 273 10.43 -13.32 8.19
C ALA A 273 9.20 -13.08 7.32
N ARG A 274 8.29 -12.25 7.84
CA ARG A 274 7.16 -11.71 7.08
C ARG A 274 7.32 -10.19 6.95
N PRO A 275 6.93 -9.59 5.82
CA PRO A 275 7.06 -8.15 5.63
C PRO A 275 6.16 -7.34 6.57
N ASN A 276 5.17 -7.98 7.21
CA ASN A 276 4.29 -7.43 8.23
C ASN A 276 4.66 -7.83 9.67
N ILE A 277 5.89 -8.28 9.96
CA ILE A 277 6.29 -8.61 11.34
C ILE A 277 6.09 -7.42 12.28
N SER A 278 5.40 -7.65 13.39
CA SER A 278 5.12 -6.61 14.39
C SER A 278 6.36 -6.30 15.22
N ILE A 279 6.42 -5.07 15.76
CA ILE A 279 7.51 -4.64 16.64
C ILE A 279 7.65 -5.58 17.86
N ASN A 280 6.54 -6.02 18.43
CA ASN A 280 6.55 -6.91 19.59
C ASN A 280 7.13 -8.29 19.25
N MET A 281 6.75 -8.86 18.10
CA MET A 281 7.30 -10.15 17.63
C MET A 281 8.79 -10.07 17.33
N LEU A 282 9.28 -8.88 16.96
CA LEU A 282 10.69 -8.62 16.71
C LEU A 282 11.48 -8.40 18.01
N GLN A 283 10.94 -7.66 18.97
CA GLN A 283 11.62 -7.31 20.22
C GLN A 283 11.65 -8.45 21.23
N ALA A 284 10.53 -9.17 21.41
CA ALA A 284 10.38 -10.12 22.51
C ALA A 284 11.47 -11.22 22.54
N PRO A 285 11.81 -11.87 21.40
CA PRO A 285 12.87 -12.88 21.40
C PRO A 285 14.26 -12.30 21.70
N LEU A 286 14.53 -11.06 21.28
CA LEU A 286 15.82 -10.41 21.47
C LEU A 286 16.00 -9.93 22.93
N LEU A 287 14.94 -9.41 23.55
CA LEU A 287 14.96 -8.98 24.95
C LEU A 287 15.00 -10.17 25.92
N GLN A 288 14.55 -11.36 25.51
CA GLN A 288 14.69 -12.57 26.32
C GLN A 288 16.17 -12.91 26.61
N LEU A 289 17.08 -12.57 25.70
CA LEU A 289 18.52 -12.75 25.88
C LEU A 289 19.06 -12.01 27.11
N GLU A 290 18.38 -10.95 27.54
CA GLU A 290 18.79 -10.17 28.72
C GLU A 290 18.80 -11.01 30.00
N ARG A 291 17.92 -12.02 30.09
CA ARG A 291 17.81 -12.91 31.26
C ARG A 291 19.05 -13.79 31.46
N GLU A 292 19.78 -14.06 30.37
CA GLU A 292 20.99 -14.89 30.38
C GLU A 292 22.26 -14.06 30.65
N LEU A 293 22.14 -12.72 30.70
CA LEU A 293 23.26 -11.82 30.92
C LEU A 293 23.38 -11.44 32.41
N SER A 294 24.60 -11.47 32.93
CA SER A 294 24.94 -10.93 34.26
C SER A 294 25.51 -9.51 34.19
N CYS A 295 26.24 -9.17 33.11
CA CYS A 295 26.89 -7.87 32.94
C CYS A 295 25.89 -6.75 32.60
N ALA A 296 25.90 -5.67 33.38
CA ALA A 296 25.04 -4.51 33.17
C ALA A 296 25.30 -3.79 31.83
N LEU A 297 26.57 -3.68 31.39
CA LEU A 297 26.90 -3.05 30.10
C LEU A 297 26.40 -3.87 28.91
N CYS A 298 26.51 -5.21 28.94
CA CYS A 298 25.94 -6.08 27.92
C CYS A 298 24.41 -5.96 27.83
N LYS A 299 23.73 -5.87 28.98
CA LYS A 299 22.26 -5.63 29.01
C LYS A 299 21.91 -4.30 28.37
N GLN A 300 22.65 -3.25 28.72
CA GLN A 300 22.43 -1.92 28.15
C GLN A 300 22.69 -1.92 26.63
N ALA A 301 23.81 -2.46 26.17
CA ALA A 301 24.14 -2.56 24.75
C ALA A 301 23.09 -3.36 23.96
N LEU A 302 22.55 -4.44 24.54
CA LEU A 302 21.46 -5.20 23.95
C LEU A 302 20.18 -4.37 23.81
N ARG A 303 19.73 -3.71 24.88
CA ARG A 303 18.54 -2.84 24.86
C ARG A 303 18.70 -1.70 23.87
N ASP A 304 19.87 -1.06 23.85
CA ASP A 304 20.19 0.01 22.92
C ASP A 304 20.12 -0.50 21.48
N ARG A 305 20.73 -1.66 21.18
CA ARG A 305 20.66 -2.25 19.85
C ARG A 305 19.22 -2.58 19.43
N VAL A 306 18.42 -3.17 20.33
CA VAL A 306 17.01 -3.48 20.07
C VAL A 306 16.21 -2.19 19.82
N SER A 307 16.46 -1.12 20.58
CA SER A 307 15.79 0.17 20.39
C SER A 307 16.09 0.79 19.02
N VAL A 308 17.36 0.71 18.58
CA VAL A 308 17.79 1.18 17.25
C VAL A 308 17.15 0.32 16.17
N LEU A 309 17.18 -0.99 16.32
CA LEU A 309 16.58 -1.93 15.38
C LEU A 309 15.08 -1.65 15.17
N VAL A 310 14.34 -1.37 16.25
CA VAL A 310 12.90 -1.08 16.19
C VAL A 310 12.61 0.25 15.53
N ARG A 311 13.41 1.28 15.84
CA ARG A 311 13.30 2.58 15.18
C ARG A 311 13.59 2.48 13.68
N GLU A 312 14.65 1.77 13.33
CA GLU A 312 15.01 1.49 11.93
C GLU A 312 13.90 0.69 11.24
N TRP A 313 13.37 -0.36 11.87
CA TRP A 313 12.28 -1.18 11.32
C TRP A 313 11.00 -0.37 11.05
N ALA A 314 10.60 0.48 12.00
CA ALA A 314 9.43 1.34 11.87
C ALA A 314 9.57 2.38 10.73
N SER A 315 10.80 2.75 10.36
CA SER A 315 11.07 3.71 9.29
C SER A 315 11.05 3.10 7.88
N ILE A 316 11.04 1.76 7.76
CA ILE A 316 11.07 1.09 6.47
C ILE A 316 9.73 1.28 5.76
N LYS A 317 9.81 1.68 4.49
CA LYS A 317 8.68 1.91 3.58
C LYS A 317 7.67 0.75 3.61
N VAL A 318 6.38 1.10 3.78
CA VAL A 318 5.23 0.16 3.91
C VAL A 318 4.29 0.17 2.70
N THR A 319 4.47 1.10 1.77
CA THR A 319 3.66 1.22 0.54
C THR A 319 4.54 1.05 -0.69
N ILE A 320 3.95 0.89 -1.88
CA ILE A 320 4.68 0.94 -3.17
C ILE A 320 5.25 2.33 -3.48
#